data_AF-A0AA41V5R8-F1
#
_entry.id   AF-A0AA41V5R8-F1
#
_cell.length_a   1.000
_cell.length_b   1.000
_cell.length_c   1.000
_cell.angle_alpha   90.00
_cell.angle_beta   90.00
_cell.angle_gamma   90.00
#
_symmetry.space_group_name_H-M   'P 1'
#
loop_
_entity.id
_entity.type
_entity.pdbx_description
1 polymer ?
#
loop_
_entity_poly.entity_id
_entity_poly.type
_entity_poly.pdbx_seq_one_letter_code
_entity_poly.pdbx_strand_id
1 'polypeptide(L)' 'MPLHRNWVQAENDILVDILTELTLEGKWKGDTGFKSGYLKVIEQKLLEKLPAAELTVTNIDSRIKN' A
#
# COMPACT_ATOMS: atom_id res chain seq x y z
N MET A 1 20.74 -13.47 4.41
CA MET A 1 20.59 -11.99 4.43
C MET A 1 19.20 -11.69 3.90
N PRO A 2 18.28 -11.10 4.67
CA PRO A 2 16.99 -10.76 4.10
C PRO A 2 17.22 -9.64 3.09
N LEU A 3 16.83 -9.90 1.84
CA LEU A 3 16.81 -8.92 0.77
C LEU A 3 15.85 -7.81 1.19
N HIS A 4 16.38 -6.71 1.73
CA HIS A 4 15.61 -5.48 1.85
C HIS A 4 15.31 -5.00 0.42
N ARG A 5 14.11 -5.32 -0.05
CA ARG A 5 13.57 -4.70 -1.25
C ARG A 5 13.49 -3.20 -0.98
N ASN A 6 14.37 -2.44 -1.64
CA ASN A 6 14.30 -1.00 -1.61
C ASN A 6 13.08 -0.58 -2.43
N TRP A 7 12.07 -0.01 -1.76
CA TRP A 7 10.97 0.64 -2.43
C TRP A 7 11.54 1.74 -3.33
N VAL A 8 11.28 1.67 -4.63
CA VAL A 8 11.64 2.75 -5.54
C VAL A 8 10.72 3.94 -5.31
N GLN A 9 11.19 5.13 -5.68
CA GLN A 9 10.44 6.36 -5.48
C GLN A 9 9.05 6.31 -6.16
N ALA A 10 8.96 5.68 -7.33
CA ALA A 10 7.69 5.43 -8.02
C ALA A 10 6.71 4.54 -7.22
N GLU A 11 7.20 3.50 -6.53
CA GLU A 11 6.37 2.65 -5.67
C GLU A 11 5.87 3.45 -4.46
N ASN A 12 6.72 4.29 -3.86
CA ASN A 12 6.29 5.17 -2.76
C ASN A 12 5.24 6.19 -3.22
N ASP A 13 5.45 6.84 -4.36
CA ASP A 13 4.54 7.86 -4.89
C ASP A 13 3.15 7.26 -5.14
N ILE A 14 3.11 6.10 -5.82
CA ILE A 14 1.86 5.36 -6.06
C ILE A 14 1.23 4.87 -4.76
N LEU A 15 2.03 4.38 -3.80
CA LEU A 15 1.52 3.96 -2.50
C LEU A 15 0.85 5.13 -1.76
N VAL A 16 1.49 6.30 -1.74
CA VAL A 16 0.97 7.51 -1.11
C VAL A 16 -0.28 8.01 -1.83
N ASP A 17 -0.30 7.99 -3.17
CA ASP A 17 -1.47 8.33 -3.98
C ASP A 17 -2.67 7.44 -3.65
N ILE A 18 -2.46 6.11 -3.63
CA ILE A 18 -3.50 5.14 -3.26
C ILE A 18 -3.96 5.36 -1.82
N LEU A 19 -3.05 5.53 -0.85
CA LEU A 19 -3.41 5.79 0.55
C LEU A 19 -4.21 7.09 0.69
N THR A 20 -3.86 8.12 -0.07
CA THR A 20 -4.55 9.41 -0.10
C THR A 20 -5.95 9.25 -0.70
N GLU A 21 -6.10 8.55 -1.84
CA GLU A 21 -7.39 8.19 -2.43
C GLU A 21 -8.26 7.42 -1.42
N LEU A 22 -7.72 6.38 -0.77
CA LEU A 22 -8.46 5.56 0.20
C LEU A 22 -8.91 6.38 1.42
N THR A 23 -8.09 7.34 1.83
CA THR A 23 -8.39 8.27 2.93
C THR A 23 -9.45 9.29 2.50
N LEU A 24 -9.37 9.81 1.27
CA LEU A 24 -10.33 10.75 0.67
C LEU A 24 -11.69 10.11 0.40
N GLU A 25 -11.72 8.86 -0.07
CA GLU A 25 -12.96 8.11 -0.26
C GLU A 25 -13.73 7.97 1.07
N GLY A 26 -13.06 8.07 2.22
CA GLY A 26 -13.65 7.86 3.56
C GLY A 26 -14.15 6.42 3.80
N LYS A 27 -14.16 5.60 2.74
CA LYS A 27 -14.70 4.25 2.69
C LYS A 27 -13.85 3.25 3.48
N TRP A 28 -12.55 3.54 3.56
CA TRP A 28 -11.52 2.72 4.21
C TRP A 28 -11.11 3.25 5.59
N LYS A 29 -11.59 4.43 5.96
CA LYS A 29 -11.44 4.96 7.31
C LYS A 29 -12.46 4.26 8.22
N GLY A 30 -11.96 3.43 9.12
CA GLY A 30 -12.74 2.78 10.18
C GLY A 30 -12.61 3.53 11.51
N ASP A 31 -13.47 3.18 12.45
CA ASP A 31 -13.59 3.82 13.78
C ASP A 31 -12.27 3.80 14.59
N THR A 32 -11.41 2.80 14.35
CA THR A 32 -10.14 2.58 15.06
C THR A 32 -8.89 2.64 14.16
N GLY A 33 -9.02 3.09 12.91
CA GLY A 33 -7.92 3.14 11.94
C GLY A 33 -8.37 2.76 10.53
N PHE A 34 -7.50 2.19 9.71
CA PHE A 34 -7.93 1.66 8.41
C PHE A 34 -8.74 0.37 8.58
N LYS A 35 -9.79 0.20 7.76
CA LYS A 35 -10.60 -1.02 7.73
C LYS A 35 -9.74 -2.25 7.38
N SER A 36 -10.06 -3.37 8.03
CA SER A 36 -9.57 -4.70 7.65
C SER A 36 -9.72 -4.91 6.13
N GLY A 37 -8.60 -5.19 5.45
CA GLY A 37 -8.56 -5.42 4.01
C GLY A 37 -8.09 -4.23 3.16
N TYR A 38 -7.89 -3.04 3.72
CA TYR A 38 -7.36 -1.90 2.95
C TYR A 38 -6.00 -2.22 2.30
N LEU A 39 -5.14 -2.98 3.00
CA LEU A 39 -3.86 -3.47 2.46
C LEU A 39 -4.03 -4.26 1.17
N LYS A 40 -5.06 -5.12 1.09
CA LYS A 40 -5.36 -5.92 -0.12
C LYS A 40 -5.78 -5.03 -1.28
N VAL A 41 -6.49 -3.95 -1.01
CA VAL A 41 -6.87 -2.98 -2.04
C VAL A 41 -5.68 -2.17 -2.51
N ILE A 42 -4.80 -1.77 -1.58
CA ILE A 42 -3.52 -1.15 -1.94
C ILE A 42 -2.73 -2.11 -2.83
N GLU A 43 -2.54 -3.37 -2.41
CA GLU A 43 -1.84 -4.41 -3.18
C GLU A 43 -2.41 -4.57 -4.59
N GLN A 44 -3.74 -4.65 -4.74
CA GLN A 44 -4.37 -4.75 -6.05
C GLN A 44 -4.13 -3.51 -6.92
N LYS A 45 -4.37 -2.30 -6.40
CA LYS A 45 -4.13 -1.05 -7.14
C LYS A 45 -2.64 -0.89 -7.51
N LEU A 46 -1.74 -1.33 -6.63
CA LEU A 46 -0.30 -1.31 -6.87
C LEU A 46 0.10 -2.32 -7.93
N LEU A 47 -0.47 -3.53 -7.93
CA LEU A 47 -0.28 -4.52 -9.00
C LEU A 47 -0.84 -4.04 -10.34
N GLU A 48 -1.96 -3.30 -10.34
CA GLU A 48 -2.51 -2.71 -11.56
C GLU A 48 -1.62 -1.60 -12.12
N LYS A 49 -1.11 -0.71 -11.26
CA LYS A 49 -0.25 0.41 -11.66
C LYS A 49 1.20 -0.01 -11.93
N LEU A 50 1.67 -0.99 -11.18
CA LEU A 50 3.06 -1.45 -11.09
C LEU A 50 3.09 -2.97 -10.90
N PRO A 51 2.75 -3.75 -11.94
CA PRO A 51 2.85 -5.21 -11.88
C PRO A 51 4.28 -5.69 -11.65
N ALA A 52 5.28 -4.91 -12.08
CA ALA A 52 6.70 -5.15 -11.85
C ALA A 52 7.13 -5.02 -10.38
N ALA A 53 6.28 -4.40 -9.55
CA ALA A 53 6.57 -4.20 -8.16
C ALA A 53 6.33 -5.45 -7.33
N GLU A 54 5.71 -6.55 -7.78
CA GLU A 54 5.53 -7.81 -7.00
C GLU A 54 5.33 -7.58 -5.47
N LEU A 55 4.60 -6.53 -5.10
CA LEU A 55 4.58 -6.00 -3.74
C LEU A 55 3.40 -6.66 -3.05
N THR A 56 3.69 -7.49 -2.07
CA THR A 56 2.63 -8.15 -1.29
C THR A 56 2.11 -7.26 -0.15
N VAL A 57 0.91 -7.57 0.33
CA VAL A 57 0.30 -6.95 1.52
C VAL A 57 1.25 -6.89 2.72
N THR A 58 2.13 -7.87 2.89
CA THR A 58 3.15 -7.87 3.96
C THR A 58 4.20 -6.77 3.77
N ASN A 59 4.66 -6.54 2.54
CA ASN A 59 5.62 -5.48 2.23
C ASN A 59 5.01 -4.09 2.46
N ILE A 60 3.74 -3.93 2.06
CA ILE A 60 2.98 -2.68 2.25
C ILE A 60 2.74 -2.42 3.74
N ASP A 61 2.29 -3.42 4.50
CA ASP A 61 2.07 -3.31 5.95
C ASP A 61 3.36 -2.93 6.69
N SER A 62 4.47 -3.61 6.37
CA SER A 62 5.78 -3.26 6.95
C SER A 62 6.25 -1.86 6.58
N ARG A 63 5.85 -1.31 5.43
CA ARG A 63 6.19 0.06 5.03
C ARG A 63 5.34 1.11 5.73
N ILE A 64 4.05 0.83 5.95
CA ILE A 64 3.13 1.74 6.65
C ILE A 64 3.43 1.79 8.16
N LYS A 65 3.90 0.67 8.74
CA LYS A 65 4.26 0.58 10.16
C LYS A 65 5.65 1.12 10.52
N ASN A 66 6.52 1.39 9.54
CA ASN A 66 7.89 1.87 9.77
C ASN A 66 8.00 3.39 9.64
#